data_AF-A0A1G0STG1-F1
#
_entry.id   AF-A0A1G0STG1-F1
#
_cell.length_a   1.000
_cell.length_b   1.000
_cell.length_c   1.000
_cell.angle_alpha   90.00
_cell.angle_beta   90.00
_cell.angle_gamma   90.00
#
_symmetry.space_group_name_H-M   'P 1'
#
loop_
_entity.id
_entity.type
_entity.pdbx_description
1 polymer ?
#
loop_
_entity_poly.entity_id
_entity_poly.type
_entity_poly.pdbx_seq_one_letter_code
_entity_poly.pdbx_strand_id
1 'polypeptide(L)'
;MNGVPSLTAGLQRSASFAAMFVGWLAGYAYYALYEVHFSGLGYVEDFGYLVWGSLIFTAVAWGVFVAPVLPKLGQEGIIVRLGFFPFAAAVYAAIAFTILIGWMFMIDGNLLYHGQAVVIGFTSGSAYLLLVRTPLRRFLNSRPRLTVPIMYALPLAGFVVFYGVVPRFIPSLAYVYYGGSVKEQLVEETLGSLRMGDSVQELSKRLPGLVPEEFLDGGSSTISGSTTRFSYTVVVDSGRVASVSLQPKEGLDQ
;
A
#
# COMPACT_ATOMS: atom_id res chain seq x y z
N MET A 1 -27.62 -31.77 -19.43
CA MET A 1 -26.61 -32.22 -18.44
C MET A 1 -25.88 -30.99 -17.94
N ASN A 2 -26.25 -30.50 -16.76
CA ASN A 2 -25.58 -29.35 -16.14
C ASN A 2 -24.21 -29.83 -15.65
N GLY A 3 -23.16 -29.40 -16.34
CA GLY A 3 -21.79 -29.78 -16.03
C GLY A 3 -21.44 -29.38 -14.60
N VAL A 4 -21.13 -30.36 -13.77
CA VAL A 4 -20.43 -30.14 -12.51
C VAL A 4 -19.18 -29.34 -12.88
N PRO A 5 -18.99 -28.11 -12.39
CA PRO A 5 -17.73 -27.41 -12.57
C PRO A 5 -16.65 -28.34 -12.04
N SER A 6 -15.78 -28.82 -12.92
CA SER A 6 -14.81 -29.83 -12.57
C SER A 6 -14.02 -29.33 -11.36
N LEU A 7 -13.88 -30.17 -10.34
CA LEU A 7 -13.08 -29.88 -9.13
C LEU A 7 -11.72 -29.25 -9.49
N THR A 8 -11.16 -29.65 -10.64
CA THR A 8 -9.92 -29.12 -11.23
C THR A 8 -9.94 -27.62 -11.52
N ALA A 9 -11.08 -27.05 -11.94
CA ALA A 9 -11.22 -25.60 -12.18
C ALA A 9 -11.20 -24.80 -10.87
N GLY A 10 -11.82 -25.32 -9.80
CA GLY A 10 -11.72 -24.74 -8.47
C GLY A 10 -10.29 -24.84 -7.91
N LEU A 11 -9.63 -25.98 -8.13
CA LEU A 11 -8.25 -26.26 -7.69
C LEU A 11 -7.21 -25.30 -8.31
N GLN A 12 -7.44 -24.84 -9.54
CA GLN A 12 -6.52 -23.91 -10.21
C GLN A 12 -6.72 -22.45 -9.76
N ARG A 13 -7.93 -22.08 -9.33
CA ARG A 13 -8.28 -20.71 -8.93
C ARG A 13 -7.67 -20.28 -7.58
N SER A 14 -7.66 -21.15 -6.57
CA SER A 14 -7.07 -20.76 -5.27
C SER A 14 -5.54 -20.69 -5.33
N ALA A 15 -4.89 -21.58 -6.08
CA ALA A 15 -3.44 -21.54 -6.29
C ALA A 15 -3.01 -20.31 -7.12
N SER A 16 -3.78 -19.91 -8.13
CA SER A 16 -3.49 -18.71 -8.91
C SER A 16 -3.67 -17.43 -8.10
N PHE A 17 -4.71 -17.38 -7.26
CA PHE A 17 -4.91 -16.25 -6.37
C PHE A 17 -3.78 -16.15 -5.33
N ALA A 18 -3.40 -17.28 -4.72
CA ALA A 18 -2.28 -17.32 -3.80
C ALA A 18 -0.97 -16.86 -4.43
N ALA A 19 -0.70 -17.28 -5.66
CA ALA A 19 0.44 -16.83 -6.42
C ALA A 19 0.41 -15.32 -6.72
N MET A 20 -0.75 -14.78 -7.09
CA MET A 20 -0.92 -13.34 -7.29
C MET A 20 -0.69 -12.56 -6.00
N PHE A 21 -1.18 -13.04 -4.86
CA PHE A 21 -0.97 -12.38 -3.57
C PHE A 21 0.52 -12.33 -3.20
N VAL A 22 1.27 -13.40 -3.46
CA VAL A 22 2.74 -13.39 -3.31
C VAL A 22 3.38 -12.36 -4.23
N GLY A 23 2.94 -12.29 -5.49
CA GLY A 23 3.48 -11.32 -6.43
C GLY A 23 3.18 -9.88 -6.04
N TRP A 24 1.97 -9.63 -5.55
CA TRP A 24 1.55 -8.35 -4.98
C TRP A 24 2.45 -7.93 -3.82
N LEU A 25 2.69 -8.81 -2.83
CA LEU A 25 3.62 -8.54 -1.72
C LEU A 25 5.04 -8.22 -2.21
N ALA A 26 5.54 -8.93 -3.22
CA ALA A 26 6.85 -8.64 -3.81
C ALA A 26 6.88 -7.28 -4.51
N GLY A 27 5.79 -6.86 -5.14
CA GLY A 27 5.62 -5.52 -5.69
C GLY A 27 5.73 -4.42 -4.63
N TYR A 28 5.20 -4.63 -3.42
CA TYR A 28 5.40 -3.69 -2.30
C TYR A 28 6.84 -3.65 -1.84
N ALA A 29 7.45 -4.81 -1.65
CA ALA A 29 8.83 -4.87 -1.21
C ALA A 29 9.74 -4.13 -2.22
N TYR A 30 9.52 -4.33 -3.52
CA TYR A 30 10.23 -3.61 -4.57
C TYR A 30 10.04 -2.10 -4.47
N TYR A 31 8.80 -1.64 -4.33
CA TYR A 31 8.50 -0.22 -4.23
C TYR A 31 9.08 0.42 -2.95
N ALA A 32 8.92 -0.25 -1.81
CA ALA A 32 9.48 0.22 -0.53
C ALA A 32 11.01 0.32 -0.59
N LEU A 33 11.69 -0.66 -1.22
CA LEU A 33 13.14 -0.59 -1.41
C LEU A 33 13.55 0.55 -2.34
N TYR A 34 12.79 0.80 -3.40
CA TYR A 34 13.03 1.94 -4.30
C TYR A 34 12.91 3.27 -3.54
N GLU A 35 11.84 3.47 -2.79
CA GLU A 35 11.63 4.69 -2.00
C GLU A 35 12.70 4.89 -0.94
N VAL A 36 13.08 3.83 -0.21
CA VAL A 36 14.19 3.92 0.76
C VAL A 36 15.51 4.30 0.07
N HIS A 37 15.74 3.82 -1.15
CA HIS A 37 16.98 4.09 -1.89
C HIS A 37 17.04 5.51 -2.47
N PHE A 38 15.95 6.02 -3.03
CA PHE A 38 15.92 7.29 -3.75
C PHE A 38 15.40 8.47 -2.92
N SER A 39 14.45 8.22 -2.01
CA SER A 39 13.77 9.23 -1.18
C SER A 39 14.29 9.25 0.27
N GLY A 40 15.08 8.24 0.66
CA GLY A 40 15.57 8.06 2.03
C GLY A 40 14.51 7.50 2.99
N LEU A 41 14.89 7.21 4.23
CA LEU A 41 13.97 6.80 5.29
C LEU A 41 13.13 8.00 5.76
N GLY A 42 12.02 8.31 5.08
CA GLY A 42 11.04 9.26 5.64
C GLY A 42 10.14 10.03 4.70
N TYR A 43 10.31 9.91 3.38
CA TYR A 43 9.46 10.59 2.41
C TYR A 43 8.87 9.58 1.43
N VAL A 44 7.60 9.21 1.64
CA VAL A 44 6.79 8.62 0.57
C VAL A 44 5.52 9.45 0.45
N GLU A 45 5.47 10.35 -0.52
CA GLU A 45 4.35 11.27 -0.71
C GLU A 45 3.06 10.53 -1.11
N ASP A 46 3.16 9.34 -1.72
CA ASP A 46 2.03 8.65 -2.36
C ASP A 46 1.88 7.16 -2.01
N PHE A 47 2.39 6.72 -0.86
CA PHE A 47 2.27 5.30 -0.43
C PHE A 47 0.80 4.84 -0.44
N GLY A 48 -0.12 5.74 -0.10
CA GLY A 48 -1.56 5.49 -0.10
C GLY A 48 -2.13 5.12 -1.46
N TYR A 49 -1.79 5.88 -2.50
CA TYR A 49 -2.34 5.67 -3.85
C TYR A 49 -1.79 4.38 -4.48
N LEU A 50 -0.51 4.08 -4.25
CA LEU A 50 0.12 2.82 -4.66
C LEU A 50 -0.46 1.61 -3.92
N VAL A 51 -0.70 1.74 -2.62
CA VAL A 51 -1.27 0.65 -1.82
C VAL A 51 -2.69 0.33 -2.30
N TRP A 52 -3.48 1.37 -2.56
CA TRP A 52 -4.89 1.24 -2.89
C TRP A 52 -5.15 0.84 -4.34
N GLY A 53 -4.55 1.56 -5.28
CA GLY A 53 -4.68 1.29 -6.70
C GLY A 53 -4.21 -0.11 -7.01
N SER A 54 -3.03 -0.50 -6.51
CA SER A 54 -2.48 -1.82 -6.81
C SER A 54 -3.40 -2.95 -6.37
N LEU A 55 -4.15 -2.85 -5.27
CA LEU A 55 -5.05 -3.90 -4.82
C LEU A 55 -6.24 -4.13 -5.74
N ILE A 56 -6.95 -3.05 -6.08
CA ILE A 56 -8.11 -3.11 -6.97
C ILE A 56 -7.66 -3.51 -8.36
N PHE A 57 -6.58 -2.91 -8.87
CA PHE A 57 -6.04 -3.28 -10.17
C PHE A 57 -5.48 -4.71 -10.18
N THR A 58 -4.93 -5.23 -9.08
CA THR A 58 -4.49 -6.63 -8.98
C THR A 58 -5.68 -7.59 -8.97
N ALA A 59 -6.75 -7.27 -8.24
CA ALA A 59 -7.97 -8.08 -8.21
C ALA A 59 -8.67 -8.08 -9.57
N VAL A 60 -8.78 -6.92 -10.22
CA VAL A 60 -9.29 -6.78 -11.58
C VAL A 60 -8.40 -7.52 -12.57
N ALA A 61 -7.07 -7.36 -12.48
CA ALA A 61 -6.14 -8.05 -13.35
C ALA A 61 -6.25 -9.56 -13.20
N TRP A 62 -6.36 -10.07 -11.96
CA TRP A 62 -6.59 -11.48 -11.74
C TRP A 62 -7.92 -11.95 -12.32
N GLY A 63 -9.01 -11.23 -12.07
CA GLY A 63 -10.35 -11.62 -12.51
C GLY A 63 -10.52 -11.61 -14.04
N VAL A 64 -9.96 -10.60 -14.71
CA VAL A 64 -10.10 -10.38 -16.15
C VAL A 64 -9.07 -11.17 -16.96
N PHE A 65 -7.83 -11.23 -16.49
CA PHE A 65 -6.71 -11.72 -17.30
C PHE A 65 -6.20 -13.10 -16.82
N VAL A 66 -6.08 -13.33 -15.51
CA VAL A 66 -5.45 -14.56 -14.98
C VAL A 66 -6.45 -15.71 -14.80
N ALA A 67 -7.58 -15.46 -14.13
CA ALA A 67 -8.59 -16.46 -13.80
C ALA A 67 -9.21 -17.18 -15.02
N PRO A 68 -9.47 -16.53 -16.17
CA PRO A 68 -10.01 -17.22 -17.35
C PRO A 68 -8.94 -17.93 -18.18
N VAL A 69 -7.67 -17.51 -18.10
CA VAL A 69 -6.59 -18.04 -18.95
C VAL A 69 -5.91 -19.25 -18.30
N LEU A 70 -5.61 -19.21 -16.99
CA LEU A 70 -4.88 -20.29 -16.32
C LEU A 70 -5.47 -21.70 -16.43
N PRO A 71 -6.80 -21.89 -16.36
CA PRO A 71 -7.38 -23.22 -16.50
C PRO A 71 -7.13 -23.83 -17.89
N LYS A 72 -7.10 -22.98 -18.92
CA LYS A 72 -6.78 -23.39 -20.30
C LYS A 72 -5.31 -23.77 -20.42
N LEU A 73 -4.43 -22.96 -19.81
CA LEU A 73 -2.99 -23.21 -19.82
C LEU A 73 -2.60 -24.52 -19.13
N GLY A 74 -3.34 -24.93 -18.09
CA GLY A 74 -3.10 -26.19 -17.37
C GLY A 74 -3.60 -27.46 -18.07
N GLN A 75 -4.46 -27.34 -19.10
CA GLN A 75 -5.03 -28.49 -19.81
C GLN A 75 -4.16 -28.96 -20.99
N GLU A 76 -3.39 -28.06 -21.61
CA GLU A 76 -2.71 -28.35 -22.87
C GLU A 76 -1.29 -28.92 -22.73
N GLY A 77 -0.79 -29.23 -21.53
CA GLY A 77 0.51 -29.88 -21.33
C GLY A 77 1.75 -29.09 -21.78
N ILE A 78 1.56 -27.99 -22.51
CA ILE A 78 2.58 -27.09 -23.07
C ILE A 78 3.21 -26.20 -21.98
N ILE A 79 2.56 -26.06 -20.83
CA ILE A 79 2.85 -24.97 -19.90
C ILE A 79 3.41 -25.52 -18.59
N VAL A 80 4.59 -26.16 -18.67
CA VAL A 80 5.52 -26.17 -17.54
C VAL A 80 6.98 -26.39 -17.98
N ARG A 81 7.47 -25.74 -19.06
CA ARG A 81 8.93 -25.58 -19.17
C ARG A 81 9.38 -24.63 -18.06
N LEU A 82 9.99 -25.23 -17.03
CA LEU A 82 10.31 -24.67 -15.72
C LEU A 82 10.84 -23.23 -15.75
N GLY A 83 11.67 -22.92 -16.74
CA GLY A 83 12.29 -21.62 -16.87
C GLY A 83 11.41 -20.55 -17.48
N PHE A 84 10.50 -20.87 -18.41
CA PHE A 84 9.87 -19.84 -19.26
C PHE A 84 8.61 -19.22 -18.66
N PHE A 85 7.86 -19.98 -17.86
CA PHE A 85 6.57 -19.51 -17.34
C PHE A 85 6.65 -18.24 -16.49
N PRO A 86 7.62 -18.04 -15.58
CA PRO A 86 7.78 -16.78 -14.87
C PRO A 86 8.01 -15.58 -15.79
N PHE A 87 8.79 -15.74 -16.86
CA PHE A 87 9.01 -14.67 -17.84
C PHE A 87 7.74 -14.37 -18.64
N ALA A 88 7.02 -15.40 -19.08
CA ALA A 88 5.75 -15.22 -19.76
C ALA A 88 4.73 -14.49 -18.86
N ALA A 89 4.68 -14.85 -17.57
CA ALA A 89 3.84 -14.16 -16.58
C ALA A 89 4.28 -12.71 -16.36
N ALA A 90 5.58 -12.41 -16.36
CA ALA A 90 6.12 -11.06 -16.25
C ALA A 90 5.73 -10.17 -17.45
N VAL A 91 5.91 -10.68 -18.68
CA VAL A 91 5.48 -9.99 -19.91
C VAL A 91 3.97 -9.77 -19.91
N TYR A 92 3.21 -10.80 -19.54
CA TYR A 92 1.76 -10.73 -19.48
C TYR A 92 1.27 -9.69 -18.46
N ALA A 93 1.88 -9.66 -17.27
CA ALA A 93 1.56 -8.67 -16.24
C ALA A 93 1.89 -7.24 -16.69
N ALA A 94 3.02 -7.03 -17.37
CA ALA A 94 3.37 -5.74 -17.93
C ALA A 94 2.34 -5.27 -18.97
N ILE A 95 1.94 -6.15 -19.90
CA ILE A 95 0.91 -5.83 -20.91
C ILE A 95 -0.43 -5.49 -20.24
N ALA A 96 -0.88 -6.34 -19.31
CA ALA A 96 -2.14 -6.13 -18.59
C ALA A 96 -2.12 -4.80 -17.80
N PHE A 97 -1.01 -4.51 -17.11
CA PHE A 97 -0.82 -3.25 -16.40
C PHE A 97 -0.90 -2.06 -17.37
N THR A 98 -0.15 -2.09 -18.48
CA THR A 98 -0.16 -1.03 -19.50
C THR A 98 -1.55 -0.76 -20.05
N ILE A 99 -2.32 -1.80 -20.36
CA ILE A 99 -3.70 -1.67 -20.88
C ILE A 99 -4.64 -1.07 -19.82
N LEU A 100 -4.52 -1.49 -18.56
CA LEU A 100 -5.42 -1.04 -17.50
C LEU A 100 -5.18 0.41 -17.09
N ILE A 101 -3.92 0.76 -16.78
CA ILE A 101 -3.58 2.09 -16.23
C ILE A 101 -2.14 2.52 -16.53
N GLY A 102 -1.25 1.59 -16.87
CA GLY A 102 0.16 1.85 -17.11
C GLY A 102 0.44 2.87 -18.22
N TRP A 103 -0.45 2.99 -19.21
CA TRP A 103 -0.32 4.00 -20.26
C TRP A 103 -0.29 5.44 -19.71
N MET A 104 -0.97 5.74 -18.60
CA MET A 104 -0.92 7.07 -17.97
C MET A 104 0.49 7.38 -17.46
N PHE A 105 1.12 6.42 -16.80
CA PHE A 105 2.47 6.58 -16.25
C PHE A 105 3.57 6.64 -17.32
N MET A 106 3.30 6.16 -18.54
CA MET A 106 4.21 6.35 -19.67
C MET A 106 4.28 7.80 -20.12
N ILE A 107 3.18 8.55 -20.01
CA ILE A 107 3.12 9.98 -20.37
C ILE A 107 4.00 10.79 -19.42
N ASP A 108 3.98 10.44 -18.13
CA ASP A 108 4.78 11.09 -17.09
C ASP A 108 6.24 10.62 -17.04
N GLY A 109 6.65 9.72 -17.95
CA GLY A 109 8.00 9.16 -18.00
C GLY A 109 8.36 8.25 -16.81
N ASN A 110 7.38 7.89 -15.96
CA ASN A 110 7.63 7.11 -14.75
C ASN A 110 7.56 5.61 -15.04
N LEU A 111 8.71 5.03 -15.40
CA LEU A 111 8.85 3.60 -15.71
C LEU A 111 8.88 2.69 -14.46
N LEU A 112 8.95 3.25 -13.24
CA LEU A 112 9.01 2.47 -12.00
C LEU A 112 7.84 1.50 -11.87
N TYR A 113 6.63 1.99 -12.19
CA TYR A 113 5.40 1.22 -12.10
C TYR A 113 5.36 0.03 -13.08
N HIS A 114 5.98 0.18 -14.24
CA HIS A 114 6.15 -0.94 -15.18
C HIS A 114 7.15 -1.96 -14.65
N GLY A 115 8.24 -1.52 -14.02
CA GLY A 115 9.17 -2.40 -13.30
C GLY A 115 8.46 -3.20 -12.21
N GLN A 116 7.58 -2.55 -11.43
CA GLN A 116 6.77 -3.21 -10.41
C GLN A 116 5.84 -4.27 -11.02
N ALA A 117 5.15 -3.97 -12.14
CA ALA A 117 4.30 -4.95 -12.83
C ALA A 117 5.09 -6.19 -13.31
N VAL A 118 6.32 -6.00 -13.80
CA VAL A 118 7.23 -7.09 -14.18
C VAL A 118 7.59 -7.94 -12.96
N VAL A 119 7.96 -7.31 -11.83
CA VAL A 119 8.27 -8.02 -10.57
C VAL A 119 7.08 -8.85 -10.11
N ILE A 120 5.88 -8.25 -10.09
CA ILE A 120 4.62 -8.94 -9.70
C ILE A 120 4.37 -10.14 -10.61
N GLY A 121 4.47 -9.98 -11.93
CA GLY A 121 4.25 -11.07 -12.89
C GLY A 121 5.27 -12.20 -12.75
N PHE A 122 6.55 -11.86 -12.59
CA PHE A 122 7.61 -12.86 -12.43
C PHE A 122 7.46 -13.66 -11.13
N THR A 123 7.24 -12.97 -10.02
CA THR A 123 7.13 -13.59 -8.69
C THR A 123 5.83 -14.38 -8.55
N SER A 124 4.70 -13.88 -9.08
CA SER A 124 3.45 -14.63 -9.14
C SER A 124 3.56 -15.86 -10.05
N GLY A 125 4.18 -15.74 -11.23
CA GLY A 125 4.44 -16.88 -12.11
C GLY A 125 5.28 -17.96 -11.43
N SER A 126 6.33 -17.54 -10.71
CA SER A 126 7.19 -18.43 -9.93
C SER A 126 6.43 -19.10 -8.77
N ALA A 127 5.68 -18.31 -8.00
CA ALA A 127 4.87 -18.82 -6.89
C ALA A 127 3.82 -19.82 -7.37
N TYR A 128 3.16 -19.56 -8.50
CA TYR A 128 2.20 -20.47 -9.10
C TYR A 128 2.83 -21.81 -9.48
N LEU A 129 3.99 -21.79 -10.14
CA LEU A 129 4.72 -23.02 -10.47
C LEU A 129 5.05 -23.86 -9.23
N LEU A 130 5.55 -23.21 -8.18
CA LEU A 130 5.89 -23.87 -6.92
C LEU A 130 4.64 -24.43 -6.24
N LEU A 131 3.55 -23.65 -6.19
CA LEU A 131 2.30 -24.06 -5.58
C LEU A 131 1.68 -25.26 -6.31
N VAL A 132 1.66 -25.26 -7.64
CA VAL A 132 1.06 -26.36 -8.42
C VAL A 132 1.82 -27.68 -8.25
N ARG A 133 3.11 -27.62 -7.91
CA ARG A 133 4.02 -28.77 -7.75
C ARG A 133 4.17 -29.25 -6.31
N THR A 134 3.71 -28.49 -5.33
CA THR A 134 3.83 -28.83 -3.91
C THR A 134 2.52 -29.40 -3.36
N PRO A 135 2.57 -30.20 -2.28
CA PRO A 135 1.37 -30.68 -1.60
C PRO A 135 0.51 -29.54 -1.03
N LEU A 136 1.07 -28.32 -0.88
CA LEU A 136 0.34 -27.11 -0.53
C LEU A 136 -0.87 -26.85 -1.45
N ARG A 137 -0.81 -27.25 -2.73
CA ARG A 137 -1.95 -27.20 -3.63
C ARG A 137 -3.16 -27.93 -3.05
N ARG A 138 -2.97 -29.11 -2.45
CA ARG A 138 -4.10 -29.88 -1.90
C ARG A 138 -4.68 -29.20 -0.67
N PHE A 139 -3.83 -28.57 0.16
CA PHE A 139 -4.27 -27.82 1.32
C PHE A 139 -5.12 -26.60 0.92
N LEU A 140 -4.59 -25.72 0.06
CA LEU A 140 -5.28 -24.50 -0.38
C LEU A 140 -6.63 -24.80 -1.05
N ASN A 141 -6.71 -25.94 -1.73
CA ASN A 141 -7.88 -26.37 -2.48
C ASN A 141 -8.82 -27.33 -1.72
N SER A 142 -8.46 -27.76 -0.52
CA SER A 142 -9.34 -28.57 0.31
C SER A 142 -10.57 -27.78 0.80
N ARG A 143 -10.45 -26.44 0.88
CA ARG A 143 -11.48 -25.54 1.41
C ARG A 143 -11.59 -24.23 0.62
N PRO A 144 -11.83 -24.25 -0.71
CA PRO A 144 -11.80 -23.06 -1.55
C PRO A 144 -12.82 -21.98 -1.12
N ARG A 145 -13.94 -22.40 -0.50
CA ARG A 145 -14.96 -21.50 0.06
C ARG A 145 -14.47 -20.67 1.25
N LEU A 146 -13.40 -21.08 1.93
CA LEU A 146 -12.76 -20.35 3.02
C LEU A 146 -11.49 -19.66 2.55
N THR A 147 -10.66 -20.36 1.79
CA THR A 147 -9.35 -19.83 1.36
C THR A 147 -9.51 -18.59 0.48
N VAL A 148 -10.40 -18.61 -0.52
CA VAL A 148 -10.54 -17.49 -1.46
C VAL A 148 -11.03 -16.22 -0.74
N PRO A 149 -12.14 -16.25 0.05
CA PRO A 149 -12.57 -15.06 0.79
C PRO A 149 -11.53 -14.53 1.78
N ILE A 150 -10.82 -15.41 2.50
CA ILE A 150 -9.77 -14.97 3.44
C ILE A 150 -8.66 -14.24 2.71
N MET A 151 -8.24 -14.73 1.55
CA MET A 151 -7.15 -14.10 0.79
C MET A 151 -7.58 -12.77 0.14
N TYR A 152 -8.88 -12.56 -0.14
CA TYR A 152 -9.42 -11.23 -0.47
C TYR A 152 -9.57 -10.33 0.75
N ALA A 153 -9.99 -10.91 1.88
CA ALA A 153 -10.22 -10.17 3.11
C ALA A 153 -8.92 -9.72 3.77
N LEU A 154 -7.80 -10.45 3.64
CA LEU A 154 -6.53 -10.11 4.26
C LEU A 154 -6.00 -8.73 3.83
N PRO A 155 -5.87 -8.42 2.52
CA PRO A 155 -5.46 -7.09 2.10
C PRO A 155 -6.51 -6.01 2.44
N LEU A 156 -7.81 -6.33 2.38
CA LEU A 156 -8.86 -5.39 2.79
C LEU A 156 -8.82 -5.09 4.30
N ALA A 157 -8.57 -6.09 5.13
CA ALA A 157 -8.39 -5.95 6.57
C ALA A 157 -7.10 -5.17 6.85
N GLY A 158 -6.01 -5.47 6.12
CA GLY A 158 -4.79 -4.68 6.14
C GLY A 158 -5.07 -3.21 5.85
N PHE A 159 -5.91 -2.90 4.87
CA PHE A 159 -6.36 -1.54 4.57
C PHE A 159 -7.11 -0.90 5.76
N VAL A 160 -8.13 -1.56 6.30
CA VAL A 160 -8.90 -1.02 7.43
C VAL A 160 -8.00 -0.78 8.64
N VAL A 161 -7.05 -1.67 8.90
CA VAL A 161 -6.08 -1.51 9.98
C VAL A 161 -5.12 -0.35 9.69
N PHE A 162 -4.44 -0.33 8.54
CA PHE A 162 -3.47 0.71 8.23
C PHE A 162 -4.10 2.10 8.09
N TYR A 163 -5.30 2.27 7.54
CA TYR A 163 -5.88 3.62 7.38
C TYR A 163 -6.86 4.02 8.48
N GLY A 164 -7.65 3.07 8.99
CA GLY A 164 -8.66 3.38 10.00
C GLY A 164 -8.11 3.28 11.43
N VAL A 165 -7.32 2.25 11.70
CA VAL A 165 -6.88 1.93 13.07
C VAL A 165 -5.56 2.64 13.38
N VAL A 166 -4.53 2.51 12.54
CA VAL A 166 -3.19 3.03 12.85
C VAL A 166 -3.18 4.55 13.08
N PRO A 167 -3.75 5.42 12.21
CA PRO A 167 -3.75 6.86 12.45
C PRO A 167 -4.51 7.27 13.71
N ARG A 168 -5.58 6.52 14.04
CA ARG A 168 -6.45 6.81 15.19
C ARG A 168 -5.86 6.37 16.53
N PHE A 169 -5.17 5.24 16.56
CA PHE A 169 -4.68 4.65 17.81
C PHE A 169 -3.16 4.83 18.02
N ILE A 170 -2.38 5.04 16.95
CA ILE A 170 -0.92 5.20 17.00
C ILE A 170 -0.51 6.36 16.06
N PRO A 171 -0.92 7.61 16.37
CA PRO A 171 -0.69 8.77 15.51
C PRO A 171 0.80 9.08 15.31
N SER A 172 1.65 8.73 16.28
CA SER A 172 3.11 8.91 16.18
C SER A 172 3.73 8.08 15.07
N LEU A 173 3.33 6.81 14.97
CA LEU A 173 3.75 5.92 13.89
C LEU A 173 3.19 6.43 12.55
N ALA A 174 1.92 6.83 12.55
CA ALA A 174 1.30 7.36 11.34
C ALA A 174 2.01 8.63 10.85
N TYR A 175 2.39 9.55 11.73
CA TYR A 175 3.08 10.79 11.36
C TYR A 175 4.47 10.55 10.74
N VAL A 176 5.19 9.52 11.20
CA VAL A 176 6.51 9.15 10.67
C VAL A 176 6.39 8.51 9.29
N TYR A 177 5.40 7.63 9.09
CA TYR A 177 5.33 6.78 7.91
C TYR A 177 4.36 7.26 6.82
N TYR A 178 3.44 8.15 7.13
CA TYR A 178 2.41 8.59 6.19
C TYR A 178 2.76 9.97 5.65
N GLY A 179 2.60 10.16 4.35
CA GLY A 179 2.74 11.45 3.67
C GLY A 179 1.40 12.12 3.38
N GLY A 180 1.48 13.30 2.75
CA GLY A 180 0.34 14.00 2.16
C GLY A 180 -0.83 14.25 3.13
N SER A 181 -2.05 14.01 2.65
CA SER A 181 -3.30 14.38 3.32
C SER A 181 -3.50 13.75 4.69
N VAL A 182 -3.04 12.52 4.91
CA VAL A 182 -3.16 11.85 6.24
C VAL A 182 -2.26 12.52 7.26
N LYS A 183 -1.03 12.89 6.86
CA LYS A 183 -0.10 13.62 7.73
C LYS A 183 -0.64 15.00 8.05
N GLU A 184 -1.18 15.70 7.06
CA GLU A 184 -1.80 17.02 7.27
C GLU A 184 -2.99 16.94 8.21
N GLN A 185 -3.88 15.96 8.03
CA GLN A 185 -5.02 15.73 8.91
C GLN A 185 -4.57 15.40 10.34
N LEU A 186 -3.55 14.56 10.52
CA LEU A 186 -2.96 14.28 11.83
C LEU A 186 -2.42 15.53 12.51
N VAL A 187 -1.75 16.42 11.75
CA VAL A 187 -1.26 17.70 12.27
C VAL A 187 -2.43 18.60 12.65
N GLU A 188 -3.44 18.71 11.79
CA GLU A 188 -4.62 19.55 12.04
C GLU A 188 -5.41 19.10 13.29
N GLU A 189 -5.71 17.80 13.39
CA GLU A 189 -6.44 17.21 14.52
C GLU A 189 -5.63 17.32 15.82
N THR A 190 -4.32 17.09 15.76
CA THR A 190 -3.46 17.18 16.95
C THR A 190 -3.30 18.63 17.39
N LEU A 191 -3.05 19.57 16.48
CA LEU A 191 -2.93 21.00 16.83
C LEU A 191 -4.26 21.60 17.26
N GLY A 192 -5.37 21.23 16.62
CA GLY A 192 -6.72 21.70 16.97
C GLY A 192 -7.23 21.17 18.31
N SER A 193 -6.65 20.07 18.82
CA SER A 193 -6.99 19.54 20.15
C SER A 193 -6.11 20.08 21.28
N LEU A 194 -5.04 20.83 20.97
CA LEU A 194 -4.19 21.47 21.98
C LEU A 194 -4.93 22.59 22.70
N ARG A 195 -4.72 22.67 24.01
CA ARG A 195 -5.16 23.77 24.87
C ARG A 195 -3.97 24.52 25.46
N MET A 196 -4.20 25.76 25.85
CA MET A 196 -3.21 26.54 26.58
C MET A 196 -2.81 25.81 27.87
N GLY A 197 -1.50 25.67 28.10
CA GLY A 197 -0.94 24.97 29.25
C GLY A 197 -0.63 23.49 29.04
N ASP A 198 -0.99 22.90 27.89
CA ASP A 198 -0.64 21.52 27.54
C ASP A 198 0.87 21.34 27.41
N SER A 199 1.36 20.14 27.72
CA SER A 199 2.79 19.82 27.65
C SER A 199 3.24 19.65 26.21
N VAL A 200 4.29 20.39 25.82
CA VAL A 200 4.93 20.25 24.50
C VAL A 200 5.57 18.88 24.33
N GLN A 201 5.91 18.21 25.42
CA GLN A 201 6.43 16.84 25.39
C GLN A 201 5.37 15.83 24.93
N GLU A 202 4.09 16.08 25.20
CA GLU A 202 3.00 15.25 24.67
C GLU A 202 2.75 15.52 23.18
N LEU A 203 2.90 16.77 22.74
CA LEU A 203 2.87 17.13 21.32
C LEU A 203 4.00 16.46 20.54
N SER A 204 5.23 16.51 21.06
CA SER A 204 6.40 15.85 20.46
C SER A 204 6.24 14.33 20.37
N LYS A 205 5.60 13.70 21.36
CA LYS A 205 5.28 12.26 21.31
C LYS A 205 4.28 11.90 20.22
N ARG A 206 3.27 12.74 19.98
CA ARG A 206 2.22 12.49 18.96
C ARG A 206 2.70 12.82 17.55
N LEU A 207 3.51 13.86 17.40
CA LEU A 207 4.05 14.34 16.13
C LEU A 207 5.58 14.41 16.20
N PRO A 208 6.27 13.26 16.19
CA PRO A 208 7.72 13.20 16.32
C PRO A 208 8.41 13.90 15.14
N GLY A 209 9.25 14.89 15.44
CA GLY A 209 9.95 15.71 14.44
C GLY A 209 9.27 17.05 14.12
N LEU A 210 8.05 17.30 14.61
CA LEU A 210 7.41 18.63 14.50
C LEU A 210 8.05 19.64 15.46
N VAL A 211 8.40 19.18 16.66
CA VAL A 211 9.02 19.98 17.72
C VAL A 211 10.48 19.56 17.87
N PRO A 212 11.45 20.39 17.46
CA PRO A 212 12.85 20.22 17.79
C PRO A 212 13.08 20.00 19.29
N GLU A 213 13.99 19.08 19.65
CA GLU A 213 14.25 18.72 21.06
C GLU A 213 14.70 19.91 21.90
N GLU A 214 15.36 20.90 21.29
CA GLU A 214 15.76 22.17 21.89
C GLU A 214 14.61 22.99 22.52
N PHE A 215 13.36 22.73 22.12
CA PHE A 215 12.18 23.40 22.69
C PHE A 215 11.60 22.71 23.92
N LEU A 216 12.13 21.53 24.29
CA LEU A 216 11.69 20.79 25.48
C LEU A 216 12.39 21.28 26.76
N ASP A 217 13.50 22.00 26.65
CA ASP A 217 14.37 22.39 27.78
C ASP A 217 14.01 23.75 28.42
N GLY A 218 12.78 24.24 28.23
CA GLY A 218 12.22 25.33 29.03
C GLY A 218 12.42 26.77 28.50
N GLY A 219 12.73 26.93 27.21
CA GLY A 219 12.77 28.24 26.53
C GLY A 219 11.39 28.71 26.02
N SER A 220 11.29 30.01 25.72
CA SER A 220 10.18 30.54 24.91
C SER A 220 10.54 30.44 23.44
N SER A 221 9.68 29.82 22.63
CA SER A 221 9.92 29.63 21.21
C SER A 221 8.62 29.68 20.40
N THR A 222 8.75 29.82 19.09
CA THR A 222 7.61 29.81 18.18
C THR A 222 7.86 28.79 17.08
N ILE A 223 6.95 27.84 16.96
CA ILE A 223 6.97 26.79 15.94
C ILE A 223 5.94 27.20 14.89
N SER A 224 6.41 27.57 13.71
CA SER A 224 5.55 27.92 12.59
C SER A 224 5.78 26.95 11.44
N GLY A 225 4.70 26.54 10.79
CA GLY A 225 4.77 25.71 9.61
C GLY A 225 3.55 25.89 8.74
N SER A 226 3.60 25.26 7.58
CA SER A 226 2.52 25.35 6.62
C SER A 226 2.32 24.03 5.90
N THR A 227 1.06 23.62 5.82
CA THR A 227 0.59 22.50 5.00
C THR A 227 -0.02 23.03 3.70
N THR A 228 -0.51 22.11 2.87
CA THR A 228 -1.26 22.47 1.67
C THR A 228 -2.55 23.22 2.04
N ARG A 229 -3.22 22.83 3.13
CA ARG A 229 -4.54 23.35 3.54
C ARG A 229 -4.53 24.50 4.55
N PHE A 230 -3.53 24.56 5.42
CA PHE A 230 -3.49 25.54 6.50
C PHE A 230 -2.05 25.96 6.83
N SER A 231 -1.93 27.07 7.52
CA SER A 231 -0.71 27.51 8.19
C SER A 231 -0.94 27.49 9.68
N TYR A 232 0.10 27.19 10.45
CA TYR A 232 -0.01 27.09 11.90
C TYR A 232 1.15 27.81 12.58
N THR A 233 0.86 28.32 13.77
CA THR A 233 1.85 28.90 14.68
C THR A 233 1.54 28.42 16.09
N VAL A 234 2.49 27.76 16.72
CA VAL A 234 2.44 27.30 18.11
C VAL A 234 3.49 28.08 18.88
N VAL A 235 3.06 28.91 19.83
CA VAL A 235 3.96 29.58 20.75
C VAL A 235 4.13 28.68 21.97
N VAL A 236 5.37 28.37 22.29
CA VAL A 236 5.76 27.59 23.46
C VAL A 236 6.42 28.51 24.46
N ASP A 237 6.01 28.41 25.72
CA ASP A 237 6.68 29.06 26.85
C ASP A 237 6.96 28.02 27.92
N SER A 238 8.22 27.90 28.34
CA SER A 238 8.63 27.03 29.44
C SER A 238 8.18 25.57 29.27
N GLY A 239 8.25 25.04 28.04
CA GLY A 239 7.85 23.67 27.71
C GLY A 239 6.33 23.43 27.67
N ARG A 240 5.52 24.49 27.72
CA ARG A 240 4.06 24.45 27.62
C ARG A 240 3.54 25.26 26.45
N VAL A 241 2.39 24.86 25.93
CA VAL A 241 1.71 25.60 24.86
C VAL A 241 1.14 26.91 25.42
N ALA A 242 1.66 28.04 24.95
CA ALA A 242 1.20 29.37 25.30
C ALA A 242 0.07 29.84 24.37
N SER A 243 0.18 29.57 23.07
CA SER A 243 -0.88 29.83 22.10
C SER A 243 -0.76 28.95 20.87
N VAL A 244 -1.89 28.69 20.21
CA VAL A 244 -1.97 27.98 18.93
C VAL A 244 -2.84 28.81 17.99
N SER A 245 -2.34 29.08 16.80
CA SER A 245 -3.07 29.73 15.72
C SER A 245 -3.08 28.81 14.51
N LEU A 246 -4.27 28.51 14.00
CA LEU A 246 -4.50 27.76 12.76
C LEU A 246 -5.20 28.68 11.78
N GLN A 247 -4.56 28.98 10.65
CA GLN A 247 -5.13 29.81 9.60
C GLN A 247 -5.28 28.98 8.31
N PRO A 248 -6.52 28.80 7.80
CA PRO A 248 -6.71 28.15 6.51
C PRO A 248 -6.05 28.97 5.40
N LYS A 249 -5.47 28.32 4.40
CA LYS A 249 -4.97 29.01 3.22
C LYS A 249 -6.14 29.33 2.29
N GLU A 250 -6.40 30.62 2.06
CA GLU A 250 -7.44 31.06 1.12
C GLU A 250 -7.12 30.54 -0.30
N GLY A 251 -8.09 29.82 -0.92
CA GLY A 251 -8.03 29.40 -2.33
C GLY A 251 -8.21 27.90 -2.65
N LEU A 252 -8.50 27.04 -1.67
CA LEU A 252 -8.64 25.58 -1.89
C LEU A 252 -10.07 25.04 -1.96
N ASP A 253 -11.08 25.90 -1.87
CA ASP A 253 -12.50 25.55 -2.03
C ASP A 253 -13.05 25.85 -3.46
N GLN A 254 -12.17 25.97 -4.47
CA GLN A 254 -12.57 26.10 -5.89
C GLN A 254 -12.19 24.88 -6.71
#